data_AF-A0A8T7CJR5-F1
#
_entry.id   AF-A0A8T7CJR5-F1
#
_cell.length_a   1.000
_cell.length_b   1.000
_cell.length_c   1.000
_cell.angle_alpha   90.00
_cell.angle_beta   90.00
_cell.angle_gamma   90.00
#
_symmetry.space_group_name_H-M   'P 1'
#
loop_
_entity.id
_entity.type
_entity.pdbx_description
1 polymer ?
#
loop_
_entity_poly.entity_id
_entity_poly.type
_entity_poly.pdbx_seq_one_letter_code
_entity_poly.pdbx_strand_id
1 'polypeptide(L)'
;MAMLLVLPVLLWLGLWQLDRAEQKRTMFDQFGAGAPVVSQQELTKQSPASLRYRQTRLRGRMLSERQFLLEGMTHEGRPGLQVLTPFELSSGEIVMVNRGWIPET
;
A
#
# COMPACT_ATOMS: atom_id res chain seq x y z
N MET A 1 -39.31 -23.96 3.50
CA MET A 1 -39.42 -22.51 3.20
C MET A 1 -38.06 -21.80 3.31
N ALA A 2 -37.28 -21.97 4.38
CA ALA A 2 -35.95 -21.34 4.54
C ALA A 2 -34.94 -21.65 3.42
N MET A 3 -34.93 -22.88 2.89
CA MET A 3 -33.99 -23.30 1.85
C MET A 3 -34.13 -22.52 0.53
N LEU A 4 -35.35 -22.06 0.19
CA LEU A 4 -35.60 -21.24 -1.01
C LEU A 4 -34.98 -19.83 -0.91
N LEU A 5 -34.70 -19.35 0.31
CA LEU A 5 -34.06 -18.06 0.56
C LEU A 5 -32.55 -18.19 0.81
N VAL A 6 -32.13 -19.25 1.49
CA VAL A 6 -30.71 -19.46 1.82
C VAL A 6 -29.89 -19.81 0.58
N LEU A 7 -30.43 -20.66 -0.31
CA LEU A 7 -29.71 -21.08 -1.51
C LEU A 7 -29.25 -19.92 -2.41
N PRO A 8 -30.11 -18.96 -2.81
CA PRO A 8 -29.67 -17.84 -3.66
C PRO A 8 -28.66 -16.93 -2.95
N VAL A 9 -28.78 -16.74 -1.62
CA VAL A 9 -27.80 -15.97 -0.84
C VAL A 9 -26.44 -16.66 -0.84
N LEU A 10 -26.39 -17.98 -0.65
CA LEU A 10 -25.14 -18.74 -0.69
C LEU A 10 -24.51 -18.73 -2.07
N LEU A 11 -25.31 -18.81 -3.15
CA LEU A 11 -24.80 -18.69 -4.51
C LEU A 11 -24.23 -17.30 -4.78
N TRP A 12 -24.93 -16.25 -4.35
CA TRP A 12 -24.44 -14.87 -4.46
C TRP A 12 -23.14 -14.65 -3.68
N LEU A 13 -23.06 -15.16 -2.45
CA LEU A 13 -21.83 -15.13 -1.66
C LEU A 13 -20.71 -15.95 -2.30
N GLY A 14 -21.02 -17.11 -2.89
CA GLY A 14 -20.04 -17.93 -3.62
C GLY A 14 -19.44 -17.19 -4.81
N LEU A 15 -20.28 -16.50 -5.60
CA LEU A 15 -19.83 -15.64 -6.69
C LEU A 15 -18.99 -14.47 -6.17
N TRP A 16 -19.39 -13.85 -5.06
CA TRP A 16 -18.62 -12.77 -4.43
C TRP A 16 -17.25 -13.24 -3.94
N GLN A 17 -17.16 -14.45 -3.38
CA GLN A 17 -15.88 -15.03 -2.97
C GLN A 17 -14.94 -15.26 -4.16
N LEU A 18 -15.45 -15.73 -5.30
CA LEU A 18 -14.68 -15.92 -6.52
C LEU A 18 -14.19 -14.59 -7.10
N ASP A 19 -15.07 -13.59 -7.18
CA ASP A 19 -14.72 -12.23 -7.60
C ASP A 19 -13.63 -11.64 -6.70
N ARG A 20 -13.78 -11.78 -5.37
CA ARG A 20 -12.78 -11.29 -4.42
C ARG A 20 -11.44 -12.02 -4.55
N ALA A 21 -11.44 -13.30 -4.91
CA ALA A 21 -10.23 -14.07 -5.19
C ALA A 21 -9.54 -13.58 -6.48
N GLU A 22 -10.30 -13.31 -7.54
CA GLU A 22 -9.77 -12.74 -8.78
C GLU A 22 -9.16 -11.35 -8.55
N GLN A 23 -9.83 -10.48 -7.78
CA GLN A 23 -9.30 -9.16 -7.43
C GLN A 23 -7.94 -9.27 -6.71
N LYS A 24 -7.82 -10.22 -5.76
CA LYS A 24 -6.54 -10.47 -5.08
C LYS A 24 -5.48 -10.97 -6.05
N ARG A 25 -5.83 -11.89 -6.95
CA ARG A 25 -4.90 -12.42 -7.96
C ARG A 25 -4.39 -11.32 -8.87
N THR A 26 -5.28 -10.51 -9.43
CA THR A 26 -4.91 -9.36 -10.28
C THR A 26 -3.97 -8.40 -9.55
N MET A 27 -4.19 -8.16 -8.25
CA MET A 27 -3.33 -7.31 -7.44
C MET A 27 -1.91 -7.89 -7.26
N PHE A 28 -1.79 -9.20 -7.08
CA PHE A 28 -0.51 -9.90 -7.01
C PHE A 28 0.20 -9.94 -8.37
N ASP A 29 -0.54 -10.19 -9.45
CA ASP A 29 0.00 -10.22 -10.81
C ASP A 29 0.57 -8.84 -11.19
N GLN A 30 -0.14 -7.76 -10.84
CA GLN A 30 0.35 -6.38 -11.02
C GLN A 30 1.64 -6.09 -10.23
N PHE A 31 1.78 -6.66 -9.03
CA PHE A 31 2.99 -6.52 -8.23
C PHE A 31 4.15 -7.32 -8.83
N GLY A 32 3.90 -8.57 -9.24
CA GLY A 32 4.90 -9.48 -9.79
C GLY A 32 5.37 -9.12 -11.20
N ALA A 33 4.56 -8.43 -12.00
CA ALA A 33 4.90 -8.03 -13.37
C ALA A 33 6.11 -7.09 -13.47
N GLY A 34 6.60 -6.53 -12.36
CA GLY A 34 7.81 -5.71 -12.33
C GLY A 34 7.61 -4.41 -13.12
N ALA A 35 7.12 -3.38 -12.44
CA ALA A 35 6.84 -2.12 -13.12
C ALA A 35 8.15 -1.30 -13.33
N PRO A 36 8.36 -0.68 -14.51
CA PRO A 36 9.58 0.09 -14.79
C PRO A 36 9.81 1.19 -13.75
N VAL A 37 11.08 1.44 -13.45
CA VAL A 37 11.51 2.51 -12.55
C VAL A 37 11.03 3.85 -13.10
N VAL A 38 10.30 4.61 -12.27
CA VAL A 38 9.84 5.97 -12.60
C VAL A 38 10.80 7.01 -12.05
N SER A 39 10.97 8.09 -12.79
CA SER A 39 11.77 9.22 -12.36
C SER A 39 11.07 10.00 -11.23
N GLN A 40 11.83 10.76 -10.44
CA GLN A 40 11.27 11.63 -9.40
C GLN A 40 10.19 12.58 -9.96
N GLN A 41 10.42 13.16 -11.15
CA GLN A 41 9.50 14.13 -11.76
C GLN A 41 8.16 13.51 -12.15
N GLU A 42 8.10 12.20 -12.35
CA GLU A 42 6.86 11.50 -12.67
C GLU A 42 5.99 11.24 -11.44
N LEU A 43 6.59 11.24 -10.25
CA LEU A 43 5.86 11.01 -8.99
C LEU A 43 4.81 12.10 -8.72
N THR A 44 5.08 13.34 -9.11
CA THR A 44 4.17 14.48 -8.93
C THR A 44 3.23 14.70 -10.10
N LYS A 45 3.52 14.13 -11.28
CA LYS A 45 2.72 14.32 -12.51
C LYS A 45 1.69 13.22 -12.74
N GLN A 46 1.89 12.05 -12.16
CA GLN A 46 1.03 10.89 -12.35
C GLN A 46 0.04 10.68 -11.20
N SER A 47 -1.02 9.92 -11.45
CA SER A 47 -1.99 9.60 -10.40
C SER A 47 -1.41 8.55 -9.43
N PRO A 48 -1.82 8.55 -8.15
CA PRO A 48 -1.37 7.53 -7.20
C PRO A 48 -1.65 6.10 -7.66
N ALA A 49 -2.74 5.90 -8.41
CA ALA A 49 -3.12 4.60 -8.95
C ALA A 49 -2.12 4.08 -10.00
N SER A 50 -1.60 4.96 -10.88
CA SER A 50 -0.64 4.56 -11.92
C SER A 50 0.79 4.36 -11.38
N LEU A 51 1.09 4.97 -10.22
CA LEU A 51 2.36 4.84 -9.50
C LEU A 51 2.41 3.61 -8.59
N ARG A 52 1.31 2.86 -8.47
CA ARG A 52 1.24 1.68 -7.61
C ARG A 52 2.31 0.65 -8.02
N TYR A 53 3.08 0.18 -7.03
CA TYR A 53 4.17 -0.79 -7.20
C TYR A 53 5.34 -0.33 -8.07
N ARG A 54 5.39 0.96 -8.46
CA ARG A 54 6.51 1.52 -9.21
C ARG A 54 7.71 1.73 -8.29
N GLN A 55 8.87 1.33 -8.78
CA GLN A 55 10.13 1.64 -8.11
C GLN A 55 10.60 3.03 -8.53
N THR A 56 11.28 3.74 -7.64
CA THR A 56 11.92 5.03 -7.94
C THR A 56 13.24 5.14 -7.19
N ARG A 57 14.13 6.02 -7.65
CA ARG A 57 15.39 6.33 -6.98
C ARG A 57 15.40 7.81 -6.64
N LEU A 58 15.46 8.11 -5.35
CA LEU A 58 15.53 9.46 -4.81
C LEU A 58 16.95 9.76 -4.35
N ARG A 59 17.40 11.00 -4.51
CA ARG A 59 18.68 11.50 -4.00
C ARG A 59 18.43 12.71 -3.12
N GLY A 60 19.08 12.75 -1.96
CA GLY A 60 18.79 13.75 -0.95
C GLY A 60 19.21 13.29 0.45
N ARG A 61 18.55 13.85 1.48
CA ARG A 61 18.86 13.61 2.88
C ARG A 61 17.58 13.28 3.66
N MET A 62 17.70 12.28 4.53
CA MET A 62 16.62 11.94 5.45
C MET A 62 16.63 12.87 6.66
N LEU A 63 15.48 13.45 7.01
CA LEU A 63 15.30 14.35 8.15
C LEU A 63 14.85 13.55 9.37
N SER A 64 15.73 12.70 9.91
CA SER A 64 15.42 11.78 11.02
C SER A 64 14.90 12.49 12.28
N GLU A 65 15.27 13.75 12.50
CA GLU A 65 14.81 14.57 13.62
C GLU A 65 13.31 14.92 13.56
N ARG A 66 12.69 14.77 12.38
CA ARG A 66 11.28 15.09 12.14
C ARG A 66 10.46 13.85 11.78
N GLN A 67 10.77 12.71 12.39
CA GLN A 67 10.00 11.48 12.16
C GLN A 67 8.60 11.56 12.79
N PHE A 68 7.62 10.99 12.10
CA PHE A 68 6.25 10.81 12.57
C PHE A 68 6.02 9.34 12.88
N LEU A 69 5.49 9.08 14.08
CA LEU A 69 5.06 7.75 14.50
C LEU A 69 3.55 7.72 14.43
N LEU A 70 3.01 6.90 13.52
CA LEU A 70 1.57 6.61 13.48
C LEU A 70 1.29 5.43 14.40
N GLU A 71 0.58 5.71 15.48
CA GLU A 71 0.08 4.73 16.44
C GLU A 71 -1.17 4.02 15.91
N GLY A 72 -1.56 2.90 16.55
CA GLY A 72 -2.77 2.14 16.19
C GLY A 72 -2.64 1.26 14.94
N MET A 73 -1.41 1.05 14.46
CA MET A 73 -1.16 0.21 13.29
C MET A 73 -0.99 -1.24 13.70
N THR A 74 -1.95 -2.09 13.36
CA THR A 74 -1.85 -3.55 13.60
C THR A 74 -1.25 -4.24 12.38
N HIS A 75 -0.13 -4.94 12.57
CA HIS A 75 0.47 -5.80 11.55
C HIS A 75 0.50 -7.24 12.05
N GLU A 76 -0.06 -8.18 11.28
CA GLU A 76 -0.16 -9.60 11.65
C GLU A 76 -0.72 -9.87 13.06
N GLY A 77 -1.70 -9.06 13.49
CA GLY A 77 -2.35 -9.19 14.80
C GLY A 77 -1.54 -8.62 15.97
N ARG A 78 -0.40 -7.97 15.72
CA ARG A 78 0.38 -7.26 16.75
C ARG A 78 0.22 -5.75 16.60
N PRO A 79 -0.05 -5.01 17.69
CA PRO A 79 -0.01 -3.56 17.67
C PRO A 79 1.41 -3.07 17.44
N GLY A 80 1.54 -1.92 16.79
CA GLY A 80 2.83 -1.31 16.52
C GLY A 80 2.69 0.06 15.89
N LEU A 81 3.85 0.60 15.53
CA LEU A 81 4.02 1.95 15.05
C LEU A 81 4.46 1.93 13.60
N GLN A 82 3.86 2.78 12.77
CA GLN A 82 4.37 3.03 11.43
C GLN A 82 5.28 4.25 11.44
N VAL A 83 6.52 4.06 10.98
CA VAL A 83 7.54 5.11 11.00
C VAL A 83 7.53 5.82 9.66
N LEU A 84 7.10 7.08 9.66
CA LEU A 84 7.24 7.96 8.49
C LEU A 84 8.33 8.98 8.75
N THR A 85 9.23 9.12 7.79
CA THR A 85 10.33 10.08 7.91
C THR A 85 10.35 10.98 6.67
N PRO A 86 10.34 12.31 6.85
CA PRO A 86 10.52 13.24 5.75
C PRO A 86 11.89 13.03 5.09
N PHE A 87 11.90 13.03 3.77
CA PHE A 87 13.09 12.95 2.94
C PHE A 87 13.17 14.21 2.08
N GLU A 88 14.21 15.00 2.31
CA GLU A 88 14.49 16.22 1.57
C GLU A 88 15.29 15.86 0.32
N LEU A 89 14.72 16.14 -0.86
CA LEU A 89 15.35 15.88 -2.14
C LEU A 89 16.37 16.96 -2.48
N SER A 90 17.33 16.64 -3.36
CA SER A 90 18.27 17.65 -3.87
C SER A 90 17.60 18.81 -4.61
N SER A 91 16.34 18.64 -5.05
CA SER A 91 15.51 19.71 -5.62
C SER A 91 14.92 20.66 -4.57
N GLY A 92 15.02 20.35 -3.27
CA GLY A 92 14.41 21.09 -2.16
C GLY A 92 12.98 20.65 -1.81
N GLU A 93 12.39 19.73 -2.59
CA GLU A 93 11.09 19.13 -2.27
C GLU A 93 11.20 18.17 -1.08
N ILE A 94 10.13 18.04 -0.31
CA ILE A 94 10.04 17.10 0.81
C ILE A 94 9.05 15.99 0.45
N VAL A 95 9.52 14.75 0.49
CA VAL A 95 8.68 13.55 0.30
C VAL A 95 8.59 12.78 1.59
N MET A 96 7.38 12.35 1.95
CA MET A 96 7.19 11.48 3.12
C MET A 96 7.54 10.04 2.75
N VAL A 97 8.54 9.46 3.43
CA VAL A 97 8.95 8.07 3.21
C VAL A 97 8.45 7.22 4.36
N ASN A 98 7.62 6.24 4.03
CA ASN A 98 7.22 5.20 4.97
C ASN A 98 8.36 4.19 5.11
N ARG A 99 8.95 4.10 6.29
CA ARG A 99 10.09 3.21 6.61
C ARG A 99 9.67 1.82 7.05
N GLY A 100 8.37 1.60 7.20
CA GLY A 100 7.80 0.33 7.63
C GLY A 100 7.20 0.40 9.04
N TRP A 101 6.85 -0.78 9.52
CA TRP A 101 6.21 -1.00 10.80
C TRP A 101 7.21 -1.55 11.81
N ILE A 102 7.13 -1.08 13.05
CA ILE A 102 7.88 -1.60 14.19
C ILE A 102 6.91 -2.09 15.26
N PRO A 103 7.17 -3.24 15.91
CA PRO A 103 6.35 -3.71 17.01
C PRO A 103 6.43 -2.73 18.18
N GLU A 104 5.29 -2.47 18.80
CA GLU A 104 5.23 -1.82 20.10
C GLU A 104 5.56 -2.90 21.15
N THR A 105 6.69 -2.75 21.83
CA THR A 105 7.14 -3.66 22.90
C THR A 105 6.28 -3.56 24.14
#